data_AF-A0A259EUP1-F1
#
_entry.id   AF-A0A259EUP1-F1
#
_cell.length_a   1.000
_cell.length_b   1.000
_cell.length_c   1.000
_cell.angle_alpha   90.00
_cell.angle_beta   90.00
_cell.angle_gamma   90.00
#
_symmetry.space_group_name_H-M   'P 1'
#
loop_
_entity.id
_entity.type
_entity.pdbx_description
1 polymer ?
#
loop_
_entity_poly.entity_id
_entity_poly.type
_entity_poly.pdbx_seq_one_letter_code
_entity_poly.pdbx_strand_id
1 'polypeptide(L)'
;MTLTLLMLFLAPPIIAVAYALLEHGGVLDQLFGRKAAQEGLLRLKSTAGYPVSILYDDAADQPMFNALERRISKRVPIEATKGSLRKPAKPTCITIVGKAIPIKGVPEQWPQELRFSYFPNHSILYGFGATRAKGGGQAIRVCTLGEIEKWLAEEKEARKHWVGAVALGLISIAFIVVRSGVTSQLCGQG
;
A
#
# COMPACT_ATOMS: atom_id res chain seq x y z
N MET A 1 30.21 -17.06 -28.36
CA MET A 1 29.21 -16.93 -27.28
C MET A 1 27.88 -17.43 -27.84
N THR A 2 27.27 -18.47 -27.28
CA THR A 2 26.00 -19.00 -27.80
C THR A 2 24.87 -17.98 -27.56
N LEU A 3 23.85 -17.95 -28.43
CA LEU A 3 22.67 -17.07 -28.32
C LEU A 3 22.05 -17.11 -26.90
N THR A 4 22.07 -18.28 -26.27
CA THR A 4 21.57 -18.52 -24.90
C THR A 4 22.36 -17.76 -23.83
N LEU A 5 23.68 -17.67 -23.95
CA LEU A 5 24.52 -16.88 -23.05
C LEU A 5 24.24 -15.38 -23.21
N LEU A 6 24.08 -14.91 -24.45
CA LEU A 6 23.73 -13.50 -24.73
C LEU A 6 22.37 -13.13 -24.13
N MET A 7 21.37 -14.01 -24.27
CA MET A 7 20.04 -13.86 -23.66
C MET A 7 20.12 -13.77 -22.13
N LEU A 8 20.95 -14.59 -21.48
CA LEU A 8 21.12 -14.57 -20.02
C LEU A 8 21.85 -13.33 -19.50
N PHE A 9 22.77 -12.78 -20.29
CA PHE A 9 23.43 -11.50 -19.95
C PHE A 9 22.50 -10.31 -20.13
N LEU A 10 21.64 -10.32 -21.16
CA LEU A 10 20.72 -9.21 -21.48
C LEU A 10 19.38 -9.28 -20.72
N ALA A 11 18.94 -10.45 -20.28
CA ALA A 11 17.70 -10.61 -19.53
C ALA A 11 17.65 -9.77 -18.23
N PRO A 12 18.65 -9.78 -17.33
CA PRO A 12 18.65 -8.95 -16.13
C PRO A 12 18.42 -7.45 -16.38
N PRO A 13 19.21 -6.77 -17.24
CA PRO A 13 19.00 -5.34 -17.49
C PRO A 13 17.67 -5.07 -18.19
N ILE A 14 17.21 -5.94 -19.09
CA ILE A 14 15.89 -5.79 -19.74
C ILE A 14 14.76 -5.90 -18.71
N ILE A 15 14.80 -6.88 -17.82
CA ILE A 15 13.80 -7.06 -16.75
C ILE A 15 13.84 -5.88 -15.79
N ALA A 16 15.02 -5.38 -15.43
CA ALA A 16 15.18 -4.22 -14.58
C ALA A 16 14.56 -2.95 -15.20
N VAL A 17 14.80 -2.72 -16.50
CA VAL A 17 14.22 -1.59 -17.24
C VAL A 17 12.70 -1.75 -17.36
N ALA A 18 12.20 -2.94 -17.69
CA ALA A 18 10.76 -3.21 -17.77
C ALA A 18 10.07 -2.99 -16.41
N TYR A 19 10.68 -3.47 -15.32
CA TYR A 19 10.19 -3.23 -13.97
C TYR A 19 10.19 -1.73 -13.62
N ALA A 20 11.27 -1.00 -13.93
CA ALA A 20 11.34 0.43 -13.71
C ALA A 20 10.25 1.21 -14.46
N LEU A 21 9.96 0.82 -15.72
CA LEU A 21 8.88 1.40 -16.50
C LEU A 21 7.50 1.11 -15.90
N LEU A 22 7.25 -0.13 -15.48
CA LEU A 22 5.97 -0.52 -14.85
C LEU A 22 5.76 0.14 -13.47
N GLU A 23 6.82 0.29 -12.69
CA GLU A 23 6.82 0.99 -11.40
C GLU A 23 6.62 2.50 -11.60
N HIS A 24 7.31 3.11 -12.58
CA HIS A 24 7.17 4.53 -12.91
C HIS A 24 5.76 4.86 -13.43
N GLY A 25 5.19 3.98 -14.26
CA GLY A 25 3.81 4.10 -14.74
C GLY A 25 2.74 3.81 -13.68
N GLY A 26 3.11 3.39 -12.46
CA GLY A 26 2.16 3.09 -11.39
C GLY A 26 1.30 1.83 -11.62
N VAL A 27 1.62 1.02 -12.62
CA VAL A 27 0.86 -0.20 -12.97
C VAL A 27 0.92 -1.20 -11.82
N LEU A 28 2.10 -1.36 -11.21
CA LEU A 28 2.28 -2.22 -10.05
C LEU A 28 1.48 -1.72 -8.84
N ASP A 29 1.34 -0.41 -8.67
CA ASP A 29 0.56 0.16 -7.58
C ASP A 29 -0.94 -0.08 -7.73
N GLN A 30 -1.45 -0.10 -8.96
CA GLN A 30 -2.82 -0.50 -9.26
C GLN A 30 -3.02 -1.98 -8.99
N LEU A 31 -2.14 -2.83 -9.51
CA LEU A 31 -2.26 -4.29 -9.41
C LEU A 31 -2.24 -4.80 -7.96
N PHE A 32 -1.41 -4.20 -7.11
CA PHE A 32 -1.33 -4.55 -5.69
C PHE A 32 -2.28 -3.75 -4.79
N GLY A 33 -3.19 -2.95 -5.37
CA GLY A 33 -4.16 -2.14 -4.64
C GLY A 33 -3.51 -1.10 -3.71
N ARG A 34 -2.26 -0.69 -3.99
CA ARG A 34 -1.54 0.36 -3.25
C ARG A 34 -2.08 1.73 -3.65
N LYS A 35 -2.43 1.93 -4.93
CA LYS A 35 -3.03 3.17 -5.44
C LYS A 35 -4.34 3.50 -4.70
N ALA A 36 -5.25 2.53 -4.58
CA ALA A 36 -6.50 2.70 -3.85
C ALA A 36 -6.27 3.00 -2.36
N ALA A 37 -5.27 2.40 -1.72
CA ALA A 37 -4.91 2.72 -0.33
C ALA A 37 -4.33 4.15 -0.20
N GLN A 38 -3.52 4.59 -1.16
CA GLN A 38 -2.99 5.95 -1.20
C GLN A 38 -4.09 6.99 -1.42
N GLU A 39 -5.02 6.73 -2.34
CA GLU A 39 -6.19 7.59 -2.55
C GLU A 39 -7.05 7.68 -1.29
N GLY A 40 -7.31 6.53 -0.64
CA GLY A 40 -8.01 6.50 0.65
C GLY A 40 -7.28 7.31 1.72
N LEU A 41 -5.95 7.18 1.80
CA LEU A 41 -5.14 7.92 2.77
C LEU A 41 -5.15 9.43 2.49
N LEU A 42 -5.01 9.84 1.23
CA LEU A 42 -5.10 11.25 0.82
C LEU A 42 -6.47 11.82 1.16
N ARG A 43 -7.53 11.05 0.94
CA ARG A 43 -8.89 11.43 1.28
C ARG A 43 -9.07 11.58 2.79
N LEU A 44 -8.55 10.67 3.60
CA LEU A 44 -8.54 10.81 5.05
C LEU A 44 -7.81 12.10 5.47
N LYS A 45 -6.65 12.39 4.87
CA LYS A 45 -5.87 13.61 5.14
C LYS A 45 -6.55 14.91 4.67
N SER A 46 -7.63 14.82 3.88
CA SER A 46 -8.37 15.99 3.43
C SER A 46 -9.01 16.71 4.61
N THR A 47 -8.88 18.03 4.64
CA THR A 47 -9.51 18.90 5.64
C THR A 47 -10.82 19.50 5.16
N ALA A 48 -11.35 19.01 4.03
CA ALA A 48 -12.68 19.32 3.50
C ALA A 48 -13.84 18.91 4.45
N GLY A 49 -13.54 18.11 5.48
CA GLY A 49 -14.48 17.76 6.55
C GLY A 49 -15.46 16.65 6.21
N TYR A 50 -16.51 16.53 7.01
CA TYR A 50 -17.56 15.52 6.83
C TYR A 50 -18.39 15.78 5.57
N PRO A 51 -18.74 14.75 4.78
CA PRO A 51 -18.34 13.34 4.88
C PRO A 51 -17.09 12.98 4.07
N VAL A 52 -16.44 13.97 3.43
CA VAL A 52 -15.35 13.77 2.47
C VAL A 52 -14.13 13.12 3.12
N SER A 53 -13.79 13.50 4.35
CA SER A 53 -12.64 12.96 5.10
C SER A 53 -12.90 11.61 5.77
N ILE A 54 -14.02 10.95 5.47
CA ILE A 54 -14.41 9.64 5.99
C ILE A 54 -14.55 8.66 4.83
N LEU A 55 -14.08 7.43 5.04
CA LEU A 55 -14.27 6.32 4.13
C LEU A 55 -15.30 5.37 4.70
N TYR A 56 -16.38 5.13 3.95
CA TYR A 56 -17.44 4.20 4.35
C TYR A 56 -17.27 2.84 3.66
N ASP A 57 -17.83 1.80 4.28
CA ASP A 57 -17.98 0.47 3.67
C ASP A 57 -19.22 0.46 2.75
N ASP A 58 -19.17 1.27 1.69
CA ASP A 58 -20.21 1.34 0.66
C ASP A 58 -19.63 1.35 -0.75
N ALA A 59 -20.49 1.15 -1.76
CA ALA A 59 -20.06 0.97 -3.15
C ALA A 59 -19.17 2.10 -3.69
N ALA A 60 -19.32 3.34 -3.20
CA ALA A 60 -18.54 4.47 -3.66
C ALA A 60 -17.11 4.48 -3.06
N ASP A 61 -16.99 4.09 -1.79
CA ASP A 61 -15.71 4.13 -1.06
C ASP A 61 -15.03 2.76 -0.96
N GLN A 62 -15.71 1.69 -1.38
CA GLN A 62 -15.33 0.29 -1.22
C GLN A 62 -13.87 0.00 -1.61
N PRO A 63 -13.34 0.47 -2.76
CA PRO A 63 -11.98 0.14 -3.17
C PRO A 63 -10.95 0.72 -2.20
N MET A 64 -11.13 1.98 -1.78
CA MET A 64 -10.26 2.65 -0.83
C MET A 64 -10.41 2.05 0.57
N PHE A 65 -11.64 1.79 0.99
CA PHE A 65 -11.98 1.19 2.26
C PHE A 65 -11.32 -0.18 2.41
N ASN A 66 -11.57 -1.10 1.48
CA ASN A 66 -10.99 -2.46 1.50
C ASN A 66 -9.46 -2.43 1.45
N ALA A 67 -8.88 -1.53 0.65
CA ALA A 67 -7.44 -1.44 0.48
C ALA A 67 -6.73 -0.98 1.75
N LEU A 68 -7.32 -0.05 2.52
CA LEU A 68 -6.81 0.39 3.80
C LEU A 68 -7.12 -0.61 4.91
N GLU A 69 -8.36 -1.10 4.99
CA GLU A 69 -8.81 -2.05 6.00
C GLU A 69 -7.90 -3.28 6.00
N ARG A 70 -7.65 -3.87 4.82
CA ARG A 70 -6.79 -5.04 4.66
C ARG A 70 -5.37 -4.83 5.19
N ARG A 71 -4.84 -3.60 5.11
CA ARG A 71 -3.47 -3.29 5.55
C ARG A 71 -3.42 -3.06 7.04
N ILE A 72 -4.39 -2.34 7.56
CA ILE A 72 -4.53 -2.09 9.00
C ILE A 72 -4.78 -3.42 9.72
N SER A 73 -5.71 -4.26 9.25
CA SER A 73 -6.06 -5.53 9.90
C SER A 73 -4.92 -6.57 9.88
N LYS A 74 -4.02 -6.51 8.89
CA LYS A 74 -2.80 -7.33 8.87
C LYS A 74 -1.77 -6.95 9.94
N ARG A 75 -1.72 -5.67 10.33
CA ARG A 75 -0.70 -5.11 11.23
C ARG A 75 -1.23 -4.90 12.64
N VAL A 76 -2.53 -4.69 12.78
CA VAL A 76 -3.23 -4.38 14.02
C VAL A 76 -4.25 -5.50 14.27
N PRO A 77 -3.96 -6.46 15.16
CA PRO A 77 -4.92 -7.52 15.46
C PRO A 77 -6.16 -6.90 16.12
N ILE A 78 -7.31 -7.06 15.46
CA ILE A 78 -8.61 -6.58 15.95
C ILE A 78 -8.97 -7.24 17.30
N GLU A 79 -8.32 -8.35 17.67
CA GLU A 79 -8.53 -9.00 18.98
C GLU A 79 -8.12 -8.12 20.17
N ALA A 80 -7.13 -7.25 20.01
CA ALA A 80 -6.78 -6.24 21.01
C ALA A 80 -7.86 -5.15 21.16
N THR A 81 -8.78 -5.05 20.21
CA THR A 81 -9.90 -4.10 20.17
C THR A 81 -11.28 -4.77 20.37
N LYS A 82 -11.34 -6.11 20.38
CA LYS A 82 -12.56 -6.93 20.61
C LYS A 82 -13.15 -6.80 22.02
N GLY A 83 -12.36 -6.41 23.03
CA GLY A 83 -12.85 -6.26 24.41
C GLY A 83 -14.00 -5.26 24.57
N SER A 84 -14.20 -4.37 23.58
CA SER A 84 -15.26 -3.35 23.58
C SER A 84 -16.47 -3.69 22.69
N LEU A 85 -16.36 -4.66 21.78
CA LEU A 85 -17.41 -4.98 20.80
C LEU A 85 -18.17 -6.24 21.22
N ARG A 86 -19.49 -6.13 21.36
CA ARG A 86 -20.37 -7.26 21.75
C ARG A 86 -20.42 -8.41 20.72
N LYS A 87 -19.93 -8.20 19.50
CA LYS A 87 -19.83 -9.21 18.42
C LYS A 87 -18.60 -8.93 17.55
N PRO A 88 -18.00 -9.95 16.89
CA PRO A 88 -17.03 -9.72 15.83
C PRO A 88 -17.73 -8.96 14.69
N ALA A 89 -17.60 -7.64 14.68
CA ALA A 89 -18.17 -6.76 13.69
C ALA A 89 -17.06 -6.29 12.76
N LYS A 90 -17.33 -6.24 11.46
CA LYS A 90 -16.46 -5.53 10.51
C LYS A 90 -16.63 -4.03 10.72
N PRO A 91 -15.55 -3.24 10.55
CA PRO A 91 -15.67 -1.78 10.55
C PRO A 91 -16.60 -1.36 9.40
N THR A 92 -17.42 -0.33 9.64
CA THR A 92 -18.31 0.27 8.64
C THR A 92 -17.79 1.61 8.13
N CYS A 93 -16.83 2.22 8.84
CA CYS A 93 -16.11 3.39 8.35
C CYS A 93 -14.69 3.49 8.92
N ILE A 94 -13.83 4.21 8.20
CA ILE A 94 -12.48 4.60 8.63
C ILE A 94 -12.44 6.13 8.66
N THR A 95 -11.98 6.71 9.77
CA THR A 95 -11.91 8.16 9.96
C THR A 95 -10.68 8.56 10.76
N ILE A 96 -10.28 9.82 10.67
CA ILE A 96 -9.27 10.42 11.56
C ILE A 96 -9.95 11.08 12.76
N VAL A 97 -9.28 11.02 13.92
CA VAL A 97 -9.62 11.76 15.13
C VAL A 97 -8.74 12.97 15.29
N GLY A 98 -9.38 14.04 15.76
CA GLY A 98 -8.74 15.29 16.12
C GLY A 98 -9.15 16.42 15.20
N LYS A 99 -8.80 17.63 15.63
CA LYS A 99 -8.97 18.83 14.79
C LYS A 99 -7.76 18.94 13.87
N ALA A 100 -8.01 19.23 12.60
CA ALA A 100 -6.94 19.57 11.68
C ALA A 100 -6.17 20.81 12.20
N ILE A 101 -4.86 20.82 12.01
CA ILE A 101 -3.99 21.86 12.55
C ILE A 101 -3.72 22.91 11.46
N PRO A 102 -3.77 24.22 11.77
CA PRO A 102 -3.47 25.27 10.81
C PRO A 102 -2.00 25.23 10.38
N ILE A 103 -1.76 25.38 9.08
CA ILE A 103 -0.44 25.50 8.50
C ILE A 103 0.06 26.93 8.70
N LYS A 104 1.20 27.08 9.37
CA LYS A 104 1.82 28.39 9.62
C LYS A 104 2.28 29.02 8.30
N GLY A 105 1.99 30.31 8.11
CA GLY A 105 2.43 31.08 6.94
C GLY A 105 1.50 31.04 5.74
N VAL A 106 0.32 30.41 5.84
CA VAL A 106 -0.69 30.41 4.77
C VAL A 106 -1.68 31.57 4.98
N PRO A 107 -2.00 32.36 3.94
CA PRO A 107 -3.00 33.43 4.03
C PRO A 107 -4.38 32.93 4.47
N GLU A 108 -5.06 33.67 5.33
CA GLU A 108 -6.38 33.28 5.86
C GLU A 108 -7.49 33.26 4.79
N GLN A 109 -7.29 33.97 3.69
CA GLN A 109 -8.22 34.08 2.58
C GLN A 109 -8.32 32.79 1.76
N TRP A 110 -7.34 31.87 1.93
CA TRP A 110 -7.27 30.66 1.14
C TRP A 110 -8.31 29.62 1.58
N PRO A 111 -8.70 28.69 0.70
CA PRO A 111 -9.58 27.58 1.04
C PRO A 111 -9.09 26.80 2.26
N GLN A 112 -10.02 26.31 3.09
CA GLN A 112 -9.72 25.54 4.29
C GLN A 112 -8.79 24.34 4.01
N GLU A 113 -8.98 23.70 2.87
CA GLU A 113 -8.18 22.56 2.39
C GLU A 113 -6.68 22.86 2.28
N LEU A 114 -6.32 24.12 1.99
CA LEU A 114 -4.95 24.59 1.88
C LEU A 114 -4.42 25.20 3.17
N ARG A 115 -5.30 25.50 4.12
CA ARG A 115 -4.97 26.15 5.39
C ARG A 115 -4.77 25.17 6.53
N PHE A 116 -5.37 23.98 6.47
CA PHE A 116 -5.33 23.00 7.54
C PHE A 116 -4.82 21.66 7.02
N SER A 117 -4.13 20.92 7.89
CA SER A 117 -3.66 19.57 7.57
C SER A 117 -3.72 18.63 8.77
N TYR A 118 -3.91 17.34 8.49
CA TYR A 118 -3.70 16.28 9.46
C TYR A 118 -2.25 15.81 9.43
N PHE A 119 -1.57 16.00 10.56
CA PHE A 119 -0.20 15.52 10.78
C PHE A 119 -0.12 14.02 11.03
N PRO A 120 1.05 13.37 10.80
CA PRO A 120 1.24 11.93 10.96
C PRO A 120 0.80 11.35 12.31
N ASN A 121 0.86 12.12 13.39
CA ASN A 121 0.48 11.67 14.73
C ASN A 121 -1.03 11.54 14.97
N HIS A 122 -1.87 12.00 14.04
CA HIS A 122 -3.32 11.87 14.17
C HIS A 122 -3.73 10.40 14.12
N SER A 123 -4.66 10.05 15.00
CA SER A 123 -5.14 8.67 15.13
C SER A 123 -6.22 8.37 14.11
N ILE A 124 -6.15 7.19 13.52
CA ILE A 124 -7.17 6.60 12.66
C ILE A 124 -8.04 5.69 13.52
N LEU A 125 -9.35 5.82 13.34
CA LEU A 125 -10.36 4.99 13.98
C LEU A 125 -11.09 4.12 12.97
N TYR A 126 -11.50 2.97 13.46
CA TYR A 126 -12.58 2.17 12.89
C TYR A 126 -13.88 2.54 13.58
N GLY A 127 -14.88 2.96 12.80
CA GLY A 127 -16.26 3.08 13.27
C GLY A 127 -17.05 1.81 12.98
N PHE A 128 -17.93 1.42 13.89
CA PHE A 128 -18.78 0.23 13.78
C PHE A 128 -20.25 0.64 13.87
N GLY A 129 -21.04 0.28 12.85
CA GLY A 129 -22.47 0.60 12.78
C GLY A 129 -22.79 2.02 12.27
N ALA A 130 -21.77 2.78 11.88
CA ALA A 130 -21.91 4.10 11.28
C ALA A 130 -22.20 3.98 9.78
N THR A 131 -23.15 4.77 9.29
CA THR A 131 -23.48 4.90 7.85
C THR A 131 -23.39 6.35 7.42
N ARG A 132 -23.36 6.64 6.11
CA ARG A 132 -23.37 8.04 5.62
C ARG A 132 -24.58 8.85 6.10
N ALA A 133 -25.73 8.20 6.26
CA ALA A 133 -26.98 8.85 6.65
C ALA A 133 -27.17 8.95 8.16
N LYS A 134 -26.51 8.09 8.94
CA LYS A 134 -26.64 8.05 10.41
C LYS A 134 -25.28 7.99 11.06
N GLY A 135 -24.93 9.08 11.75
CA GLY A 135 -23.83 9.11 12.71
C GLY A 135 -24.23 8.36 13.97
N GLY A 136 -23.66 7.19 14.17
CA GLY A 136 -23.92 6.35 15.34
C GLY A 136 -23.02 5.13 15.29
N GLY A 137 -22.49 4.74 16.44
CA GLY A 137 -21.58 3.61 16.51
C GLY A 137 -20.48 3.77 17.53
N GLN A 138 -19.86 2.65 17.88
CA GLN A 138 -18.62 2.65 18.64
C GLN A 138 -17.46 2.89 17.67
N ALA A 139 -16.46 3.65 18.09
CA ALA A 139 -15.26 3.85 17.31
C ALA A 139 -14.03 3.44 18.11
N ILE A 140 -13.08 2.78 17.45
CA ILE A 140 -11.90 2.23 18.10
C ILE A 140 -10.64 2.66 17.37
N ARG A 141 -9.64 3.11 18.14
CA ARG A 141 -8.34 3.50 17.62
C ARG A 141 -7.60 2.28 17.12
N VAL A 142 -7.12 2.35 15.87
CA VAL A 142 -6.39 1.26 15.24
C VAL A 142 -4.92 1.59 15.01
N CYS A 143 -4.63 2.78 14.49
CA CYS A 143 -3.27 3.22 14.20
C CYS A 143 -3.23 4.74 14.06
N THR A 144 -2.09 5.27 13.65
CA THR A 144 -1.87 6.67 13.29
C THR A 144 -1.71 6.82 11.79
N LEU A 145 -1.91 8.04 11.28
CA LEU A 145 -1.66 8.40 9.90
C LEU A 145 -0.24 8.03 9.45
N GLY A 146 0.75 8.34 10.28
CA GLY A 146 2.17 8.07 10.02
C GLY A 146 2.49 6.58 9.97
N GLU A 147 1.79 5.74 10.75
CA GLU A 147 1.96 4.29 10.68
C GLU A 147 1.48 3.73 9.33
N ILE A 148 0.33 4.18 8.82
CA ILE A 148 -0.14 3.74 7.49
C ILE A 148 0.80 4.23 6.39
N GLU A 149 1.26 5.48 6.46
CA GLU A 149 2.25 6.03 5.50
C GLU A 149 3.52 5.17 5.48
N LYS A 150 4.03 4.84 6.67
CA LYS A 150 5.20 3.98 6.84
C LYS A 150 4.96 2.60 6.25
N TRP A 151 3.82 1.96 6.53
CA TRP A 151 3.52 0.62 5.99
C TRP A 151 3.40 0.63 4.46
N LEU A 152 2.81 1.67 3.86
CA LEU A 152 2.73 1.80 2.41
C LEU A 152 4.09 2.05 1.75
N ALA A 153 5.00 2.72 2.45
CA ALA A 153 6.38 2.90 2.01
C ALA A 153 7.17 1.57 2.12
N GLU A 154 7.05 0.88 3.25
CA GLU A 154 7.67 -0.44 3.47
C GLU A 154 7.18 -1.48 2.46
N GLU A 155 5.89 -1.50 2.12
CA GLU A 155 5.35 -2.38 1.07
C GLU A 155 6.01 -2.10 -0.28
N LYS A 156 6.25 -0.82 -0.62
CA LYS A 156 6.92 -0.45 -1.87
C LYS A 156 8.36 -0.95 -1.89
N GLU A 157 9.10 -0.70 -0.82
CA GLU A 157 10.50 -1.11 -0.72
C GLU A 157 10.67 -2.63 -0.66
N ALA A 158 9.80 -3.33 0.09
CA ALA A 158 9.80 -4.78 0.13
C ALA A 158 9.55 -5.41 -1.25
N ARG A 159 8.63 -4.84 -2.05
CA ARG A 159 8.39 -5.31 -3.43
C ARG A 159 9.61 -5.11 -4.31
N LYS A 160 10.25 -3.94 -4.27
CA LYS A 160 11.49 -3.69 -5.03
C LYS A 160 12.56 -4.71 -4.67
N HIS A 161 12.72 -4.98 -3.37
CA HIS A 161 13.69 -5.96 -2.89
C HIS A 161 13.37 -7.38 -3.39
N TRP A 162 12.12 -7.83 -3.26
CA TRP A 162 11.70 -9.16 -3.72
C TRP A 162 11.86 -9.34 -5.22
N VAL A 163 11.52 -8.32 -6.02
CA VAL A 163 11.70 -8.37 -7.48
C VAL A 163 13.18 -8.50 -7.83
N GLY A 164 14.05 -7.72 -7.17
CA GLY A 164 15.50 -7.83 -7.36
C GLY A 164 16.05 -9.20 -6.97
N ALA A 165 15.63 -9.73 -5.81
CA ALA A 165 16.07 -11.03 -5.30
C ALA A 165 15.60 -12.19 -6.20
N VAL A 166 14.34 -12.18 -6.64
CA VAL A 166 13.78 -13.19 -7.55
C VAL A 166 14.49 -13.15 -8.91
N ALA A 167 14.72 -11.96 -9.46
CA ALA A 167 15.45 -11.81 -10.72
C ALA A 167 16.86 -12.43 -10.61
N LEU A 168 17.63 -12.06 -9.58
CA LEU A 168 18.97 -12.61 -9.33
C LEU A 168 18.96 -14.13 -9.13
N GLY A 169 17.98 -14.67 -8.41
CA GLY A 169 17.82 -16.11 -8.21
C GLY A 169 17.57 -16.85 -9.51
N LEU A 170 16.64 -16.37 -10.35
CA LEU A 170 16.33 -16.97 -11.64
C LEU A 170 17.53 -16.93 -12.60
N ILE A 171 18.25 -15.81 -12.63
CA ILE A 171 19.48 -15.67 -13.43
C ILE A 171 20.52 -16.68 -12.96
N SER A 172 20.72 -16.82 -11.65
CA SER A 172 21.70 -17.76 -11.08
C SER A 172 21.37 -19.21 -11.44
N ILE A 173 20.10 -19.63 -11.31
CA ILE A 173 19.66 -20.97 -11.71
C ILE A 173 19.89 -21.19 -13.20
N ALA A 174 19.54 -20.22 -14.04
CA ALA A 174 19.69 -20.35 -15.48
C ALA A 174 21.17 -20.42 -15.91
N PHE A 175 22.07 -19.67 -15.24
CA PHE A 175 23.51 -19.81 -15.41
C PHE A 175 24.01 -21.21 -15.04
N ILE A 176 23.52 -21.78 -13.93
CA ILE A 176 23.87 -23.16 -13.52
C ILE A 176 23.38 -24.17 -14.57
N VAL A 177 22.14 -24.07 -15.04
CA VAL A 177 21.58 -25.00 -16.04
C VAL A 177 22.35 -24.92 -17.36
N VAL A 178 22.65 -23.71 -17.86
CA VAL A 178 23.45 -23.54 -19.07
C VAL A 178 24.86 -24.08 -18.88
N ARG A 179 25.50 -23.82 -17.74
CA ARG A 179 26.84 -24.36 -17.44
C ARG A 179 26.84 -25.89 -17.38
N SER A 180 25.86 -26.50 -16.73
CA SER A 180 25.74 -27.96 -16.63
C SER A 180 25.45 -28.60 -17.98
N GLY A 181 24.62 -27.97 -18.81
CA GLY A 181 24.33 -28.42 -20.18
C GLY A 181 25.51 -28.29 -21.14
N VAL A 182 26.34 -27.26 -20.99
CA VAL A 182 27.59 -27.11 -21.77
C VAL A 182 28.62 -28.18 -21.35
N THR A 183 28.72 -28.46 -20.05
CA THR A 183 29.62 -29.51 -19.52
C THR A 183 29.20 -30.91 -20.01
N SER A 184 27.91 -31.21 -20.08
CA SER A 184 27.43 -32.51 -20.57
C SER A 184 27.65 -32.72 -22.07
N GLN A 185 27.57 -31.66 -22.89
CA GLN A 185 27.91 -31.75 -24.32
C GLN A 185 29.40 -31.99 -24.58
N LEU A 186 30.29 -31.50 -23.71
CA LEU A 186 31.73 -31.70 -23.84
C LEU A 186 32.19 -33.11 -23.40
N CYS A 187 31.52 -33.72 -22.43
CA CYS A 187 31.84 -35.10 -21.99
C CYS A 187 31.19 -36.20 -22.85
N GLY A 188 30.18 -35.87 -23.68
CA GLY A 188 29.50 -36.83 -24.55
C GLY A 188 30.12 -37.04 -25.94
N GLN A 189 31.24 -36.37 -26.24
CA GLN A 189 31.99 -36.51 -27.50
C GLN A 189 33.33 -37.25 -27.36
N GLY A 190 33.51 -38.00 -26.26
CA GLY A 190 34.67 -38.89 -26.05
C GLY A 190 34.39 -40.32 -26.47
#